data_AF-A0A920JE31-F1
#
_entry.id   AF-A0A920JE31-F1
#
_cell.length_a   1.000
_cell.length_b   1.000
_cell.length_c   1.000
_cell.angle_alpha   90.00
_cell.angle_beta   90.00
_cell.angle_gamma   90.00
#
_symmetry.space_group_name_H-M   'P 1'
#
loop_
_entity.id
_entity.type
_entity.pdbx_description
1 polymer ?
#
loop_
_entity_poly.entity_id
_entity_poly.type
_entity_poly.pdbx_seq_one_letter_code
_entity_poly.pdbx_strand_id
1 'polypeptide(L)'
;MKPENLNSFNTLSNLVAKDSNLIVQSTRMDFETNTYVSELWRMNKGNWRKFKSGNNNFSNPKFAKKTNDIFYVKTNRSTEDKSKSKKASSTIEMQSGRSVSSIFEIEGSVNNYLLVIMKSFCM
;
A
#
# COMPACT_ATOMS: atom_id res chain seq x y z
N MET A 1 -26.91 10.81 6.97
CA MET A 1 -25.56 10.71 7.58
C MET A 1 -25.21 12.05 8.20
N LYS A 2 -24.56 12.06 9.37
CA LYS A 2 -24.00 13.29 9.93
C LYS A 2 -22.55 13.46 9.45
N PRO A 3 -22.09 14.69 9.13
CA PRO A 3 -20.73 14.93 8.63
C PRO A 3 -19.63 14.39 9.55
N GLU A 4 -19.85 14.44 10.86
CA GLU A 4 -18.93 13.94 11.90
C GLU A 4 -18.61 12.43 11.81
N ASN A 5 -19.47 11.63 11.15
CA ASN A 5 -19.28 10.18 11.02
C ASN A 5 -18.52 9.80 9.73
N LEU A 6 -18.10 10.75 8.89
CA LEU A 6 -17.45 10.43 7.62
C LEU A 6 -16.08 9.73 7.79
N ASN A 7 -15.37 9.99 8.89
CA ASN A 7 -14.09 9.34 9.20
C ASN A 7 -14.20 7.88 9.66
N SER A 8 -15.42 7.39 9.94
CA SER A 8 -15.66 5.98 10.32
C SER A 8 -15.78 5.06 9.11
N PHE A 9 -15.91 5.63 7.90
CA PHE A 9 -16.03 4.86 6.67
C PHE A 9 -14.66 4.57 6.08
N ASN A 10 -14.49 3.31 5.67
CA ASN A 10 -13.34 2.87 4.90
C ASN A 10 -13.79 2.56 3.48
N THR A 11 -13.09 3.13 2.51
CA THR A 11 -13.18 2.69 1.12
C THR A 11 -12.21 1.53 0.91
N LEU A 12 -12.72 0.41 0.42
CA LEU A 12 -11.91 -0.75 0.07
C LEU A 12 -11.58 -0.73 -1.43
N SER A 13 -10.32 -0.95 -1.77
CA SER A 13 -9.84 -0.97 -3.15
C SER A 13 -8.67 -1.93 -3.33
N ASN A 14 -8.25 -2.13 -4.58
CA ASN A 14 -7.06 -2.91 -4.94
C ASN A 14 -7.01 -4.30 -4.26
N LEU A 15 -8.13 -5.02 -4.25
CA LEU A 15 -8.21 -6.38 -3.75
C LEU A 15 -7.40 -7.31 -4.65
N VAL A 16 -6.43 -8.01 -4.07
CA VAL A 16 -5.63 -9.03 -4.76
C VAL A 16 -5.67 -10.35 -4.00
N ALA A 17 -5.64 -11.45 -4.76
CA ALA A 17 -5.74 -12.80 -4.24
C ALA A 17 -4.58 -13.66 -4.74
N LYS A 18 -4.07 -14.54 -3.87
CA LYS A 18 -3.20 -15.65 -4.25
C LYS A 18 -3.41 -16.81 -3.27
N ASP A 19 -3.77 -17.96 -3.82
CA ASP A 19 -4.18 -19.13 -3.04
C ASP A 19 -5.28 -18.75 -2.02
N SER A 20 -5.05 -19.03 -0.73
CA SER A 20 -5.95 -18.67 0.37
C SER A 20 -5.69 -17.29 0.98
N ASN A 21 -4.82 -16.47 0.37
CA ASN A 21 -4.46 -15.14 0.86
C ASN A 21 -5.16 -14.05 0.07
N LEU A 22 -5.83 -13.15 0.78
CA LEU A 22 -6.34 -11.90 0.21
C LEU A 22 -5.63 -10.71 0.83
N ILE A 23 -5.37 -9.69 0.03
CA ILE A 23 -4.89 -8.40 0.50
C ILE A 23 -5.79 -7.32 -0.11
N VAL A 24 -6.25 -6.39 0.71
CA VAL A 24 -7.07 -5.25 0.29
C VAL A 24 -6.47 -3.96 0.81
N GLN A 25 -6.61 -2.91 0.03
CA GLN A 25 -6.29 -1.56 0.48
C GLN A 25 -7.53 -0.96 1.16
N SER A 26 -7.35 -0.42 2.36
CA SER A 26 -8.38 0.29 3.12
C SER A 26 -7.97 1.74 3.28
N THR A 27 -8.80 2.65 2.75
CA THR A 27 -8.56 4.09 2.81
C THR A 27 -9.63 4.78 3.63
N ARG A 28 -9.24 5.65 4.56
CA ARG A 28 -10.16 6.53 5.31
C ARG A 28 -9.61 7.95 5.40
N MET A 29 -10.49 8.90 5.64
CA MET A 29 -10.10 10.27 5.96
C MET A 29 -9.83 10.39 7.46
N ASP A 30 -8.75 11.07 7.80
CA ASP A 30 -8.40 11.48 9.15
C ASP A 30 -8.61 12.99 9.25
N PHE A 31 -9.62 13.40 10.04
CA PHE A 31 -9.99 14.80 10.20
C PHE A 31 -9.06 15.58 11.13
N GLU A 32 -8.35 14.91 12.04
CA GLU A 32 -7.40 15.58 12.93
C GLU A 32 -6.18 16.07 12.14
N THR A 33 -5.72 15.24 11.21
CA THR A 33 -4.58 15.58 10.35
C THR A 33 -4.98 16.17 9.00
N ASN A 34 -6.27 16.14 8.67
CA ASN A 34 -6.81 16.48 7.35
C ASN A 34 -6.09 15.73 6.21
N THR A 35 -5.84 14.43 6.40
CA THR A 35 -5.16 13.59 5.42
C THR A 35 -5.90 12.29 5.16
N TYR A 36 -5.58 11.63 4.04
CA TYR A 36 -6.00 10.25 3.81
C TYR A 36 -5.01 9.26 4.42
N VAL A 37 -5.56 8.26 5.09
CA VAL A 37 -4.85 7.12 5.67
C VAL A 37 -5.17 5.90 4.82
N SER A 38 -4.15 5.37 4.12
CA SER A 38 -4.25 4.14 3.34
C SER A 38 -3.43 3.03 4.00
N GLU A 39 -4.11 1.95 4.40
CA GLU A 39 -3.52 0.75 5.01
C GLU A 39 -3.72 -0.45 4.10
N LEU A 40 -2.88 -1.48 4.25
CA LEU A 40 -3.13 -2.79 3.66
C LEU A 40 -3.60 -3.74 4.74
N TRP A 41 -4.67 -4.47 4.44
CA TRP A 41 -5.26 -5.50 5.28
C TRP A 41 -5.12 -6.85 4.58
N ARG A 42 -4.78 -7.88 5.34
CA ARG A 42 -4.63 -9.25 4.83
C ARG A 42 -5.62 -10.16 5.51
N MET A 43 -6.31 -10.98 4.72
CA MET A 43 -7.09 -12.09 5.23
C MET A 43 -6.22 -13.33 5.32
N ASN A 44 -6.29 -14.03 6.45
CA ASN A 44 -5.69 -15.34 6.63
C ASN A 44 -6.69 -16.22 7.40
N LYS A 45 -7.09 -17.37 6.82
CA LYS A 45 -8.07 -18.30 7.41
C LYS A 45 -9.34 -17.59 7.91
N GLY A 46 -9.94 -16.76 7.04
CA GLY A 46 -11.18 -16.02 7.35
C GLY A 46 -11.02 -14.82 8.28
N ASN A 47 -9.83 -14.56 8.83
CA ASN A 47 -9.60 -13.44 9.74
C ASN A 47 -8.83 -12.32 9.05
N TRP A 48 -9.36 -11.10 9.12
CA TRP A 48 -8.71 -9.89 8.65
C TRP A 48 -7.77 -9.32 9.70
N ARG A 49 -6.56 -8.97 9.29
CA ARG A 49 -5.57 -8.30 10.12
C ARG A 49 -4.85 -7.19 9.35
N LYS A 50 -4.41 -6.16 10.05
CA LYS A 50 -3.53 -5.14 9.48
C LYS A 50 -2.25 -5.80 9.00
N PHE A 51 -1.91 -5.56 7.73
CA PHE A 51 -0.70 -6.03 7.09
C PHE A 51 0.34 -4.91 6.98
N LYS A 52 -0.07 -3.70 6.58
CA LYS A 52 0.75 -2.50 6.56
C LYS A 52 -0.06 -1.29 7.03
N SER A 53 0.47 -0.59 8.03
CA SER A 53 -0.16 0.57 8.67
C SER A 53 0.90 1.46 9.33
N GLY A 54 0.50 2.64 9.80
CA GLY A 54 1.35 3.57 10.53
C GLY A 54 1.48 4.92 9.84
N ASN A 55 2.68 5.50 9.91
CA ASN A 55 2.98 6.86 9.44
C ASN A 55 3.14 6.99 7.91
N ASN A 56 2.97 5.91 7.17
CA ASN A 56 3.02 5.91 5.71
C ASN A 56 1.68 5.45 5.15
N ASN A 57 1.41 5.86 3.92
CA ASN A 57 0.33 5.31 3.12
C ASN A 57 0.83 4.10 2.34
N PHE A 58 0.02 3.06 2.29
CA PHE A 58 0.32 1.83 1.57
C PHE A 58 -0.75 1.55 0.53
N SER A 59 -0.36 1.24 -0.70
CA SER A 59 -1.29 1.08 -1.82
C SER A 59 -0.82 0.07 -2.86
N ASN A 60 -1.73 -0.26 -3.79
CA ASN A 60 -1.45 -1.10 -4.96
C ASN A 60 -0.76 -2.44 -4.64
N PRO A 61 -1.26 -3.26 -3.70
CA PRO A 61 -0.65 -4.55 -3.42
C PRO A 61 -0.69 -5.45 -4.65
N LYS A 62 0.39 -6.23 -4.88
CA LYS A 62 0.46 -7.27 -5.91
C LYS A 62 1.19 -8.48 -5.38
N PHE A 63 0.72 -9.67 -5.73
CA PHE A 63 1.47 -10.89 -5.48
C PHE A 63 2.48 -11.13 -6.61
N ALA A 64 3.65 -11.64 -6.24
CA ALA A 64 4.56 -12.24 -7.20
C ALA A 64 3.90 -13.43 -7.91
N LYS A 65 4.21 -13.61 -9.19
CA LYS A 65 3.62 -14.70 -9.99
C LYS A 65 4.02 -16.08 -9.44
N LYS A 66 5.31 -16.28 -9.15
CA LYS A 66 5.86 -17.59 -8.76
C LYS A 66 5.99 -17.78 -7.24
N THR A 67 6.42 -16.76 -6.52
CA THR A 67 6.65 -16.80 -5.07
C THR A 67 5.47 -16.21 -4.30
N ASN A 68 5.43 -16.36 -2.97
CA ASN A 68 4.44 -15.71 -2.12
C ASN A 68 4.86 -14.30 -1.68
N ASP A 69 5.77 -13.68 -2.44
CA ASP A 69 6.21 -12.32 -2.18
C ASP A 69 5.10 -11.33 -2.51
N ILE A 70 5.01 -10.29 -1.70
CA ILE A 70 4.00 -9.25 -1.83
C ILE A 70 4.71 -7.95 -2.12
N PHE A 71 4.35 -7.32 -3.23
CA PHE A 71 4.81 -5.98 -3.58
C PHE A 71 3.73 -4.98 -3.20
N TYR A 72 4.13 -3.78 -2.81
CA TYR A 72 3.21 -2.67 -2.58
C TYR A 72 3.95 -1.34 -2.67
N VAL A 73 3.19 -0.25 -2.88
CA VAL A 73 3.72 1.11 -2.78
C VAL A 73 3.63 1.56 -1.33
N LYS A 74 4.70 2.18 -0.84
CA LYS A 74 4.77 2.94 0.40
C LYS A 74 5.05 4.39 0.06
N THR A 75 4.19 5.28 0.52
CA THR A 75 4.33 6.73 0.32
C THR A 75 4.42 7.41 1.68
N ASN A 76 5.38 8.32 1.83
CA ASN A 76 5.49 9.12 3.05
C ASN A 76 4.19 9.90 3.27
N ARG A 77 3.63 9.83 4.48
CA ARG A 77 2.58 10.76 4.90
C ARG A 77 3.29 12.01 5.40
N SER A 78 3.90 12.79 4.49
CA SER A 78 4.18 14.18 4.85
C SER A 78 2.82 14.79 5.12
N THR A 79 2.63 15.26 6.36
CA THR A 79 1.58 16.23 6.67
C THR A 79 1.59 17.23 5.53
N GLU A 80 0.46 17.47 4.89
CA GLU A 80 0.27 18.57 3.94
C GLU A 80 0.37 19.92 4.68
N ASP A 81 1.42 20.08 5.47
CA ASP A 81 1.88 21.33 6.01
C ASP A 81 2.40 22.08 4.78
N LYS A 82 1.48 22.77 4.09
CA LYS A 82 1.75 23.54 2.86
C LYS A 82 2.90 24.55 3.04
N SER A 83 3.29 24.82 4.29
CA SER A 83 4.43 25.63 4.70
C SER A 83 5.80 24.95 4.50
N LYS A 84 5.86 23.61 4.47
CA LYS A 84 7.08 22.81 4.32
C LYS A 84 6.95 21.91 3.10
N SER A 85 7.59 22.31 2.00
CA SER A 85 7.60 21.64 0.70
C SER A 85 8.32 20.28 0.70
N LYS A 86 8.03 19.38 1.65
CA LYS A 86 8.49 17.98 1.57
C LYS A 86 7.75 17.31 0.42
N LYS A 87 8.44 17.18 -0.71
CA LYS A 87 7.98 16.40 -1.86
C LYS A 87 7.56 15.01 -1.38
N ALA A 88 6.45 14.52 -1.93
CA ALA A 88 6.08 13.12 -1.74
C ALA A 88 7.23 12.24 -2.23
N SER A 89 7.53 11.17 -1.49
CA SER A 89 8.43 10.12 -1.91
C SER A 89 7.70 8.79 -1.83
N SER A 90 7.88 7.98 -2.85
CA SER A 90 7.25 6.68 -2.96
C SER A 90 8.31 5.60 -3.17
N THR A 91 8.15 4.51 -2.45
CA THR A 91 8.99 3.32 -2.55
C THR A 91 8.11 2.14 -2.93
N ILE A 92 8.53 1.35 -3.92
CA ILE A 92 7.97 0.02 -4.14
C ILE A 92 8.75 -0.93 -3.21
N GLU A 93 8.06 -1.47 -2.22
CA GLU A 93 8.62 -2.46 -1.30
C GLU A 93 8.18 -3.87 -1.69
N MET A 94 9.06 -4.84 -1.47
CA MET A 94 8.78 -6.27 -1.57
C MET A 94 8.84 -6.88 -0.18
N GLN A 95 7.82 -7.64 0.20
CA GLN A 95 7.81 -8.44 1.41
C GLN A 95 7.90 -9.93 1.09
N SER A 96 8.98 -10.54 1.56
CA SER A 96 9.24 -11.99 1.51
C SER A 96 9.21 -12.55 2.92
N GLY A 97 8.08 -13.16 3.29
CA GLY A 97 7.86 -13.63 4.66
C GLY A 97 7.86 -12.47 5.66
N ARG A 98 8.91 -12.39 6.50
CA ARG A 98 9.10 -11.31 7.48
C ARG A 98 10.05 -10.20 6.98
N SER A 99 10.80 -10.46 5.92
CA SER A 99 11.77 -9.51 5.37
C SER A 99 11.09 -8.52 4.44
N VAL A 100 11.54 -7.28 4.47
CA VAL A 100 11.09 -6.20 3.58
C VAL A 100 12.32 -5.61 2.90
N SER A 101 12.26 -5.43 1.58
CA SER A 101 13.28 -4.74 0.80
C SER A 101 12.67 -3.66 -0.09
N SER A 102 13.40 -2.57 -0.28
CA SER A 102 13.06 -1.52 -1.24
C SER A 102 13.56 -1.93 -2.62
N ILE A 103 12.66 -1.95 -3.61
CA ILE A 103 12.97 -2.37 -4.98
C ILE A 103 13.15 -1.16 -5.90
N PHE A 104 12.41 -0.10 -5.65
CA PHE A 104 12.43 1.12 -6.43
C PHE A 104 12.02 2.30 -5.54
N GLU A 105 12.67 3.45 -5.71
CA GLU A 105 12.38 4.67 -4.96
C GLU A 105 12.36 5.86 -5.91
N ILE A 106 11.42 6.77 -5.69
CA ILE A 106 11.25 7.98 -6.49
C ILE A 106 10.77 9.15 -5.64
N GLU A 107 11.25 10.35 -5.97
CA GLU A 107 10.60 11.61 -5.58
C GLU A 107 9.32 11.79 -6.41
N GLY A 108 8.17 11.56 -5.79
CA GLY A 108 6.86 11.68 -6.41
C GLY A 108 5.87 10.64 -5.89
N SER A 109 4.70 10.61 -6.52
CA SER A 109 3.69 9.58 -6.28
C SER A 109 3.83 8.43 -7.26
N VAL A 110 3.64 7.20 -6.76
CA VAL A 110 3.47 6.01 -7.60
C VAL A 110 2.01 5.59 -7.53
N ASN A 111 1.29 5.79 -8.62
CA ASN A 111 -0.13 5.42 -8.70
C ASN A 111 -0.33 3.92 -9.02
N ASN A 112 0.58 3.32 -9.78
CA ASN A 112 0.54 1.91 -10.17
C ASN A 112 1.94 1.47 -10.66
N TYR A 113 2.18 0.16 -10.74
CA TYR A 113 3.39 -0.44 -11.29
C TYR A 113 3.08 -1.81 -11.87
N LEU A 114 3.90 -2.34 -12.79
CA LEU A 114 3.72 -3.69 -13.34
C LEU A 114 4.88 -4.58 -12.93
N LEU A 115 4.58 -5.82 -12.56
CA LEU A 115 5.59 -6.84 -12.29
C LEU A 115 5.80 -7.66 -13.58
N VAL A 116 6.99 -7.60 -14.14
CA VAL A 116 7.36 -8.34 -15.35
C VAL A 116 8.44 -9.36 -14.99
N ILE A 117 8.27 -10.60 -15.46
CA ILE A 117 9.34 -11.60 -15.42
C ILE A 117 10.21 -11.37 -16.64
N MET A 118 11.43 -10.89 -16.45
CA MET A 118 12.43 -10.95 -17.50
C MET A 118 12.81 -12.42 -17.72
N LYS A 119 12.40 -12.99 -18.85
CA LYS A 119 13.09 -14.17 -19.35
C LYS A 119 14.43 -13.66 -19.87
N SER A 120 15.53 -14.16 -19.31
CA SER A 120 16.85 -13.93 -19.90
C SER A 120 16.79 -14.47 -21.33
N PHE A 121 16.74 -13.60 -22.32
CA PHE A 121 17.06 -13.96 -23.70
C PHE A 121 18.58 -14.14 -23.72
N CYS A 122 19.03 -15.37 -23.49
CA CYS A 122 20.38 -15.74 -23.87
C CYS A 122 20.31 -15.97 -25.38
N MET A 123 20.93 -15.07 -26.15
CA MET A 123 21.13 -15.21 -27.59
C MET A 123 22.51 -15.81 -27.82
#